data_AF-A0A563VTK1-F1
#
_entry.id   AF-A0A563VTK1-F1
#
_cell.length_a   1.000
_cell.length_b   1.000
_cell.length_c   1.000
_cell.angle_alpha   90.00
_cell.angle_beta   90.00
_cell.angle_gamma   90.00
#
_symmetry.space_group_name_H-M   'P 1'
#
loop_
_entity.id
_entity.type
_entity.pdbx_description
1 polymer ?
#
loop_
_entity_poly.entity_id
_entity_poly.type
_entity_poly.pdbx_seq_one_letter_code
_entity_poly.pdbx_strand_id
1 'polypeptide(L)'
;MEEEQILKAIAQCLADSEIADVDQYERLHFQIVMQDDVLHLYINRETDEDCDYQKLTDLLSSVIIDLEIVEPKKIWFYSRILGEVEPDWQTLIEIETDNLATVDTNKNPEIEQESENVPEIQLLASESLELESQKDADILVTVDGVEKEPEFDLAQYCFIRNQRLLNAELIPPRLNIAQLITTLDRFSEFNRRSQLLILEAYFLNATNPDLSDCDSEVKAWWTDILELSPDENRKLAIWLSRYCYNSEQTLAITEAVFAAQAAIDDAKKAASQGQAQAKNSSTTEYNPNLPISAAQGQDGDTSATSKRQNGKYRSKPKFFLNLALPIGWTLVTLIIVIIGINSAKSTALPTICDEATGDKSYCYLATEIVSEKILTESTQNKPAFKPESLDMSLEYCQIYGNIAAGFALKEASSYNNPLLSVSGEEILSGIYVVDVEQVSLEEESTTVRTVCIFEQTETTSWQKGINLLGMDQIDPAWPEVAYQPSEKQQSLNSLNQALGAYSFFSNFGLNTLFTAIMIYVLAISGMAIRADSLETIYQASFILGIVESILAYLPVIGWWVQVPLECIALGITSSCIKGFHIDWSAGYRFVSATALLLIVSRLLLNWLFLALLFKIFS
;
A
#
# COMPACT_ATOMS: atom_id res chain seq x y z
N MET A 1 11.31 -26.02 25.63
CA MET A 1 9.99 -25.95 26.29
C MET A 1 9.05 -25.24 25.33
N GLU A 2 7.84 -25.75 25.09
CA GLU A 2 6.95 -25.16 24.06
C GLU A 2 6.29 -23.85 24.56
N GLU A 3 6.13 -22.86 23.68
CA GLU A 3 5.54 -21.54 23.97
C GLU A 3 4.21 -21.63 24.74
N GLU A 4 3.42 -22.67 24.45
CA GLU A 4 2.14 -22.94 25.11
C GLU A 4 2.27 -23.19 26.62
N GLN A 5 3.36 -23.80 27.07
CA GLN A 5 3.58 -24.08 28.50
C GLN A 5 3.88 -22.80 29.27
N ILE A 6 4.64 -21.88 28.67
CA ILE A 6 4.97 -20.58 29.24
C ILE A 6 3.68 -19.74 29.35
N LEU A 7 2.87 -19.72 28.29
CA LEU A 7 1.57 -19.04 28.31
C LEU A 7 0.62 -19.60 29.38
N LYS A 8 0.54 -20.92 29.53
CA LYS A 8 -0.29 -21.56 30.58
C LYS A 8 0.18 -21.20 31.98
N ALA A 9 1.49 -21.20 32.22
CA ALA A 9 2.06 -20.84 33.52
C ALA A 9 1.84 -19.37 33.87
N ILE A 10 1.98 -18.47 32.89
CA ILE A 10 1.65 -17.05 33.06
C ILE A 10 0.16 -16.88 33.38
N ALA A 11 -0.73 -17.50 32.62
CA ALA A 11 -2.17 -17.43 32.86
C ALA A 11 -2.54 -17.96 34.26
N GLN A 12 -1.95 -19.08 34.67
CA GLN A 12 -2.17 -19.66 36.00
C GLN A 12 -1.66 -18.73 37.11
N CYS A 13 -0.46 -18.15 36.97
CA CYS A 13 0.06 -17.23 37.97
C CYS A 13 -0.78 -15.96 38.11
N LEU A 14 -1.25 -15.40 36.99
CA LEU A 14 -2.14 -14.23 37.02
C LEU A 14 -3.45 -14.56 37.76
N ALA A 15 -4.00 -15.76 37.53
CA ALA A 15 -5.20 -16.22 38.23
C ALA A 15 -4.99 -16.48 39.72
N ASP A 16 -3.81 -16.99 40.12
CA ASP A 16 -3.48 -17.31 41.51
C ASP A 16 -3.00 -16.10 42.32
N SER A 17 -2.58 -15.03 41.65
CA SER A 17 -2.13 -13.82 42.32
C SER A 17 -3.33 -13.16 43.02
N GLU A 18 -3.31 -13.08 44.36
CA GLU A 18 -4.30 -12.33 45.18
C GLU A 18 -4.16 -10.80 45.00
N ILE A 19 -3.76 -10.35 43.81
CA ILE A 19 -3.72 -8.94 43.47
C ILE A 19 -5.17 -8.47 43.36
N ALA A 20 -5.51 -7.42 44.11
CA ALA A 20 -6.86 -7.01 44.44
C ALA A 20 -7.73 -6.51 43.26
N ASP A 21 -7.39 -6.83 42.01
CA ASP A 21 -8.10 -6.42 40.80
C ASP A 21 -7.94 -7.46 39.67
N VAL A 22 -8.35 -8.70 39.95
CA VAL A 22 -8.31 -9.82 38.98
C VAL A 22 -9.00 -9.45 37.66
N ASP A 23 -10.03 -8.61 37.71
CA ASP A 23 -10.79 -8.13 36.55
C ASP A 23 -9.94 -7.31 35.55
N GLN A 24 -8.84 -6.67 35.98
CA GLN A 24 -7.92 -5.93 35.08
C GLN A 24 -7.01 -6.85 34.26
N TYR A 25 -6.71 -8.06 34.74
CA TYR A 25 -5.76 -8.94 34.07
C TYR A 25 -6.43 -9.91 33.10
N GLU A 26 -7.74 -10.16 33.23
CA GLU A 26 -8.51 -10.99 32.29
C GLU A 26 -8.57 -10.42 30.87
N ARG A 27 -8.33 -9.11 30.71
CA ARG A 27 -8.36 -8.41 29.42
C ARG A 27 -7.00 -8.34 28.72
N LEU A 28 -5.95 -8.84 29.36
CA LEU A 28 -4.62 -8.87 28.77
C LEU A 28 -4.45 -10.12 27.91
N HIS A 29 -4.02 -9.92 26.67
CA HIS A 29 -3.67 -10.99 25.76
C HIS A 29 -2.15 -11.08 25.59
N PHE A 30 -1.58 -12.24 25.94
CA PHE A 30 -0.15 -12.48 25.87
C PHE A 30 0.25 -13.13 24.54
N GLN A 31 1.32 -12.63 23.93
CA GLN A 31 1.98 -13.26 22.79
C GLN A 31 3.46 -13.42 23.13
N ILE A 32 4.02 -14.61 22.90
CA ILE A 32 5.42 -14.92 23.20
C ILE A 32 6.15 -15.25 21.90
N VAL A 33 7.41 -14.81 21.81
CA VAL A 33 8.32 -15.14 20.71
C VAL A 33 9.71 -15.37 21.30
N MET A 34 10.32 -16.51 21.01
CA MET A 34 11.72 -16.77 21.36
C MET A 34 12.63 -16.41 20.17
N GLN A 35 13.64 -15.57 20.39
CA GLN A 35 14.61 -15.19 19.35
C GLN A 35 15.99 -14.97 19.97
N ASP A 36 17.04 -15.61 19.46
CA ASP A 36 18.44 -15.35 19.83
C ASP A 36 18.75 -15.36 21.35
N ASP A 37 18.27 -16.37 22.09
CA ASP A 37 18.34 -16.47 23.57
C ASP A 37 17.58 -15.37 24.32
N VAL A 38 16.63 -14.71 23.66
CA VAL A 38 15.80 -13.65 24.22
C VAL A 38 14.33 -14.04 24.14
N LEU A 39 13.67 -14.05 25.29
CA LEU A 39 12.23 -14.26 25.39
C LEU A 39 11.52 -12.90 25.21
N HIS A 40 10.82 -12.71 24.10
CA HIS A 40 9.98 -11.54 23.87
C HIS A 40 8.53 -11.85 24.27
N LEU A 41 8.01 -11.12 25.24
CA LEU A 41 6.64 -11.24 25.73
C LEU A 41 5.88 -9.93 25.46
N TYR A 42 4.82 -10.02 24.66
CA TYR A 42 3.94 -8.92 24.33
C TYR A 42 2.64 -9.02 25.11
N ILE A 43 2.27 -7.91 25.73
CA ILE A 43 1.06 -7.70 26.53
C ILE A 43 0.15 -6.82 25.67
N ASN A 44 -0.87 -7.40 25.06
CA ASN A 44 -1.85 -6.66 24.28
C ASN A 44 -3.03 -6.31 25.19
N ARG A 45 -3.33 -5.02 25.33
CA ARG A 45 -4.36 -4.49 26.24
C ARG A 45 -5.41 -3.65 25.52
N GLU A 46 -6.56 -3.42 26.13
CA GLU A 46 -7.53 -2.46 25.62
C GLU A 46 -7.05 -1.01 25.82
N THR A 47 -7.60 -0.06 25.05
CA THR A 47 -7.16 1.35 25.03
C THR A 47 -7.27 2.03 26.40
N ASP A 48 -8.30 1.70 27.17
CA ASP A 48 -8.65 2.38 28.42
C ASP A 48 -8.03 1.75 29.69
N GLU A 49 -7.16 0.75 29.51
CA GLU A 49 -6.62 -0.05 30.60
C GLU A 49 -5.28 0.49 31.10
N ASP A 50 -5.24 0.93 32.37
CA ASP A 50 -4.05 1.45 33.03
C ASP A 50 -3.35 0.32 33.80
N CYS A 51 -2.23 -0.17 33.26
CA CYS A 51 -1.49 -1.30 33.82
C CYS A 51 -0.36 -0.83 34.75
N ASP A 52 -0.29 -1.40 35.96
CA ASP A 52 0.89 -1.25 36.83
C ASP A 52 2.04 -2.13 36.30
N TYR A 53 2.77 -1.59 35.33
CA TYR A 53 3.81 -2.32 34.60
C TYR A 53 4.95 -2.83 35.49
N GLN A 54 5.24 -2.17 36.60
CA GLN A 54 6.28 -2.64 37.52
C GLN A 54 5.84 -3.93 38.20
N LYS A 55 4.63 -3.96 38.77
CA LYS A 55 4.09 -5.18 39.38
C LYS A 55 3.96 -6.31 38.37
N LEU A 56 3.49 -6.01 37.16
CA LEU A 56 3.34 -7.00 36.10
C LEU A 56 4.70 -7.57 35.68
N THR A 57 5.74 -6.73 35.58
CA THR A 57 7.11 -7.17 35.32
C THR A 57 7.61 -8.10 36.43
N ASP A 58 7.49 -7.69 37.69
CA ASP A 58 7.96 -8.47 38.83
C ASP A 58 7.27 -9.84 38.91
N LEU A 59 5.94 -9.85 38.70
CA LEU A 59 5.14 -11.07 38.67
C LEU A 59 5.56 -12.00 37.53
N LEU A 60 5.56 -11.50 36.28
CA LEU A 60 5.89 -12.32 35.11
C LEU A 60 7.33 -12.82 35.14
N SER A 61 8.28 -11.98 35.57
CA SER A 61 9.68 -12.39 35.73
C SER A 61 9.83 -13.52 36.74
N SER A 62 9.13 -13.47 37.88
CA SER A 62 9.18 -14.55 38.86
C SER A 62 8.70 -15.89 38.28
N VAL A 63 7.58 -15.87 37.54
CA VAL A 63 7.03 -17.07 36.89
C VAL A 63 7.98 -17.65 35.86
N ILE A 64 8.54 -16.79 35.00
CA ILE A 64 9.43 -17.21 33.92
C ILE A 64 10.72 -17.81 34.49
N ILE A 65 11.24 -17.25 35.59
CA ILE A 65 12.41 -17.77 36.30
C ILE A 65 12.08 -19.13 36.95
N ASP A 66 10.94 -19.25 37.61
CA ASP A 66 10.51 -20.48 38.29
C ASP A 66 10.23 -21.66 37.34
N LEU A 67 9.92 -21.36 36.07
CA LEU A 67 9.75 -22.39 35.05
C LEU A 67 11.06 -23.08 34.65
N GLU A 68 12.23 -22.59 35.09
CA GLU A 68 13.54 -23.13 34.73
C GLU A 68 13.71 -23.31 33.20
N ILE A 69 13.24 -22.32 32.42
CA ILE A 69 13.39 -22.36 30.96
C ILE A 69 14.88 -22.27 30.65
N VAL A 70 15.41 -23.30 30.00
CA VAL A 70 16.87 -23.54 29.82
C VAL A 70 17.57 -22.51 28.91
N GLU A 71 16.83 -21.58 28.29
CA GLU A 71 17.31 -20.86 27.10
C GLU A 71 17.38 -19.32 27.20
N PRO A 72 16.48 -18.56 27.83
CA PRO A 72 16.56 -17.11 27.75
C PRO A 72 17.61 -16.53 28.70
N LYS A 73 18.61 -15.82 28.14
CA LYS A 73 19.51 -14.95 28.92
C LYS A 73 18.84 -13.64 29.28
N LYS A 74 17.85 -13.23 28.49
CA LYS A 74 17.13 -11.97 28.63
C LYS A 74 15.65 -12.15 28.36
N ILE A 75 14.83 -11.34 29.02
CA ILE A 75 13.38 -11.26 28.81
C ILE A 75 13.03 -9.83 28.46
N TRP A 76 12.42 -9.63 27.29
CA TRP A 76 11.78 -8.36 26.95
C TRP A 76 10.29 -8.44 27.22
N PHE A 77 9.77 -7.46 27.94
CA PHE A 77 8.34 -7.21 28.01
C PHE A 77 7.99 -6.01 27.14
N TYR A 78 6.92 -6.14 26.38
CA TYR A 78 6.31 -5.08 25.60
C TYR A 78 4.84 -4.98 25.99
N SER A 79 4.30 -3.77 26.07
CA SER A 79 2.86 -3.53 26.11
C SER A 79 2.44 -2.71 24.91
N ARG A 80 1.25 -3.02 24.36
CA ARG A 80 0.62 -2.26 23.27
C ARG A 80 -0.90 -2.34 23.32
N ILE A 81 -1.55 -1.35 22.73
CA ILE A 81 -3.00 -1.36 22.54
C ILE A 81 -3.36 -2.42 21.48
N LEU A 82 -4.43 -3.18 21.70
CA LEU A 82 -4.92 -4.22 20.79
C LEU A 82 -5.18 -3.61 19.39
N GLY A 83 -4.48 -4.13 18.38
CA GLY A 83 -4.55 -3.65 16.99
C GLY A 83 -3.47 -2.65 16.60
N GLU A 84 -2.69 -2.13 17.55
CA GLU A 84 -1.50 -1.32 17.26
C GLU A 84 -0.26 -2.20 17.08
N VAL A 85 0.67 -1.75 16.23
CA VAL A 85 1.90 -2.50 15.94
C VAL A 85 3.03 -2.10 16.89
N GLU A 86 3.14 -0.81 17.22
CA GLU A 86 4.20 -0.26 18.06
C GLU A 86 3.83 -0.37 19.55
N PRO A 87 4.75 -0.83 20.41
CA PRO A 87 4.53 -0.83 21.84
C PRO A 87 4.62 0.58 22.42
N ASP A 88 3.69 0.90 23.32
CA ASP A 88 3.67 2.16 24.06
C ASP A 88 4.50 2.06 25.36
N TRP A 89 4.83 0.84 25.80
CA TRP A 89 5.73 0.57 26.92
C TRP A 89 6.60 -0.68 26.66
N GLN A 90 7.84 -0.67 27.17
CA GLN A 90 8.75 -1.82 27.10
C GLN A 90 9.78 -1.83 28.24
N THR A 91 10.19 -3.01 28.69
CA THR A 91 11.31 -3.18 29.65
C THR A 91 12.10 -4.46 29.35
N LEU A 92 13.37 -4.47 29.75
CA LEU A 92 14.30 -5.60 29.58
C LEU A 92 14.78 -6.08 30.94
N ILE A 93 14.66 -7.39 31.18
CA ILE A 93 15.19 -8.07 32.36
C ILE A 93 16.30 -9.01 31.93
N GLU A 94 17.47 -8.89 32.54
CA GLU A 94 18.59 -9.80 32.33
C GLU A 94 18.53 -10.90 33.40
N ILE A 95 18.59 -12.16 32.97
CA ILE A 95 18.57 -13.30 33.89
C ILE A 95 20.03 -13.60 34.27
N GLU A 96 20.44 -13.18 35.47
CA GLU A 96 21.77 -13.50 36.00
C GLU A 96 21.91 -15.01 36.19
N THR A 97 22.63 -15.66 35.29
CA THR A 97 22.83 -17.12 35.26
C THR A 97 23.98 -17.58 36.18
N ASP A 98 24.67 -16.65 36.83
CA ASP A 98 25.97 -16.90 37.49
C ASP A 98 25.89 -17.56 38.88
N ASN A 99 24.70 -17.81 39.43
CA ASN A 99 24.56 -18.36 40.79
C ASN A 99 24.21 -19.86 40.88
N LEU A 100 24.11 -20.59 39.76
CA LEU A 100 23.73 -22.02 39.76
C LEU A 100 24.91 -23.00 39.75
N ALA A 101 26.15 -22.51 39.78
CA ALA A 101 27.35 -23.34 39.81
C ALA A 101 28.22 -23.05 41.04
N THR A 102 27.71 -23.26 42.26
CA THR A 102 28.52 -23.55 43.46
C THR A 102 27.63 -23.91 44.67
N VAL A 103 26.96 -25.05 44.60
CA VAL A 103 26.55 -25.78 45.81
C VAL A 103 27.16 -27.17 45.73
N ASP A 104 28.42 -27.26 46.15
CA ASP A 104 28.99 -28.52 46.63
C ASP A 104 29.84 -28.28 47.89
N THR A 105 29.23 -28.60 49.02
CA THR A 105 29.80 -29.35 50.14
C THR A 105 31.31 -29.18 50.44
N ASN A 106 31.70 -28.24 51.33
CA ASN A 106 32.57 -28.61 52.47
C ASN A 106 32.75 -27.56 53.57
N LYS A 107 33.00 -28.10 54.76
CA LYS A 107 33.08 -27.47 56.08
C LYS A 107 34.36 -26.68 56.36
N ASN A 108 34.17 -25.61 57.17
CA ASN A 108 35.04 -25.05 58.23
C ASN A 108 36.28 -24.19 57.86
N PRO A 109 36.69 -23.23 58.73
CA PRO A 109 37.10 -21.89 58.32
C PRO A 109 38.52 -21.53 58.81
N GLU A 110 38.81 -20.23 58.77
CA GLU A 110 39.80 -19.48 59.56
C GLU A 110 41.24 -19.34 58.99
N ILE A 111 41.53 -18.15 58.41
CA ILE A 111 42.29 -17.03 59.02
C ILE A 111 43.09 -16.23 57.97
N GLU A 112 42.68 -14.97 57.84
CA GLU A 112 43.39 -13.67 57.80
C GLU A 112 44.54 -13.29 56.82
N GLN A 113 44.46 -11.98 56.52
CA GLN A 113 45.50 -10.97 56.19
C GLN A 113 45.95 -10.83 54.73
N GLU A 114 46.28 -9.66 54.17
CA GLU A 114 46.13 -8.22 54.46
C GLU A 114 46.92 -7.48 53.34
N SER A 115 46.59 -6.21 53.07
CA SER A 115 47.46 -5.16 52.49
C SER A 115 47.80 -5.24 50.98
N GLU A 116 48.04 -4.17 50.21
CA GLU A 116 47.78 -2.72 50.19
C GLU A 116 48.60 -2.18 48.98
N ASN A 117 48.20 -1.04 48.41
CA ASN A 117 49.00 -0.04 47.66
C ASN A 117 49.06 0.00 46.10
N VAL A 118 48.48 1.11 45.63
CA VAL A 118 48.63 1.99 44.42
C VAL A 118 50.10 2.51 44.31
N PRO A 119 50.72 3.07 43.22
CA PRO A 119 50.23 4.09 42.22
C PRO A 119 50.69 3.94 40.73
N GLU A 120 49.99 4.55 39.75
CA GLU A 120 50.19 5.87 39.06
C GLU A 120 51.52 6.05 38.28
N ILE A 121 51.45 6.40 36.97
CA ILE A 121 52.38 7.17 36.07
C ILE A 121 51.75 7.12 34.63
N GLN A 122 51.28 8.19 33.98
CA GLN A 122 51.93 9.30 33.24
C GLN A 122 52.72 9.00 31.94
N LEU A 123 52.08 9.35 30.81
CA LEU A 123 52.50 10.31 29.73
C LEU A 123 53.75 10.09 28.83
N LEU A 124 53.51 10.37 27.53
CA LEU A 124 54.44 10.82 26.44
C LEU A 124 55.34 9.73 25.81
N ALA A 125 55.74 9.78 24.53
CA ALA A 125 55.37 10.51 23.31
C ALA A 125 56.21 9.91 22.17
N SER A 126 55.72 10.05 20.94
CA SER A 126 56.48 10.24 19.67
C SER A 126 57.61 9.27 19.29
N GLU A 127 57.47 8.60 18.14
CA GLU A 127 58.58 8.55 17.18
C GLU A 127 58.10 8.36 15.73
N SER A 128 58.47 9.34 14.92
CA SER A 128 58.39 9.42 13.46
C SER A 128 59.59 8.71 12.83
N LEU A 129 59.41 7.99 11.72
CA LEU A 129 60.50 7.57 10.84
C LEU A 129 60.04 7.56 9.37
N GLU A 130 60.54 8.54 8.62
CA GLU A 130 60.73 8.48 7.17
C GLU A 130 61.92 7.56 6.86
N LEU A 131 61.83 6.73 5.80
CA LEU A 131 63.00 6.51 4.93
C LEU A 131 62.61 6.05 3.53
N GLU A 132 63.41 6.55 2.61
CA GLU A 132 63.38 6.57 1.16
C GLU A 132 63.61 5.22 0.43
N SER A 133 63.00 5.14 -0.76
CA SER A 133 63.58 4.77 -2.07
C SER A 133 64.75 3.76 -2.13
N GLN A 134 64.49 2.60 -2.77
CA GLN A 134 65.48 2.03 -3.69
C GLN A 134 64.86 1.18 -4.81
N LYS A 135 65.64 1.09 -5.89
CA LYS A 135 65.27 0.91 -7.28
C LYS A 135 65.72 -0.47 -7.81
N ASP A 136 65.00 -0.96 -8.81
CA ASP A 136 65.38 -1.94 -9.86
C ASP A 136 65.64 -3.42 -9.46
N ALA A 137 64.69 -4.30 -9.84
CA ALA A 137 64.99 -5.59 -10.46
C ALA A 137 63.76 -6.15 -11.21
N ASP A 138 63.93 -6.38 -12.51
CA ASP A 138 63.02 -7.11 -13.40
C ASP A 138 62.62 -8.48 -12.81
N ILE A 139 61.34 -8.67 -12.50
CA ILE A 139 60.70 -9.98 -12.46
C ILE A 139 59.33 -9.86 -13.13
N LEU A 140 59.23 -10.42 -14.33
CA LEU A 140 57.99 -10.61 -15.06
C LEU A 140 57.19 -11.74 -14.37
N VAL A 141 56.50 -11.40 -13.27
CA VAL A 141 55.48 -12.25 -12.67
C VAL A 141 54.16 -11.92 -13.35
N THR A 142 53.59 -12.88 -14.04
CA THR A 142 52.16 -12.91 -14.36
C THR A 142 51.38 -12.95 -13.06
N VAL A 143 50.99 -11.78 -12.55
CA VAL A 143 50.04 -11.63 -11.43
C VAL A 143 48.64 -11.76 -12.01
N ASP A 144 48.23 -13.00 -12.27
CA ASP A 144 46.80 -13.37 -12.27
C ASP A 144 46.39 -13.49 -10.80
N GLY A 145 46.05 -12.34 -10.24
CA GLY A 145 45.73 -12.17 -8.84
C GLY A 145 45.32 -10.73 -8.61
N VAL A 146 44.29 -10.29 -9.33
CA VAL A 146 43.52 -9.12 -8.91
C VAL A 146 42.93 -9.53 -7.57
N GLU A 147 43.63 -9.18 -6.49
CA GLU A 147 43.16 -9.25 -5.12
C GLU A 147 41.91 -8.37 -5.09
N LYS A 148 40.75 -9.02 -5.23
CA LYS A 148 39.45 -8.37 -5.32
C LYS A 148 39.31 -7.58 -4.04
N GLU A 149 39.36 -6.24 -4.14
CA GLU A 149 39.20 -5.37 -2.97
C GLU A 149 37.95 -5.84 -2.20
N PRO A 150 38.04 -5.99 -0.87
CA PRO A 150 36.95 -6.54 -0.08
C PRO A 150 35.69 -5.73 -0.33
N GLU A 151 34.67 -6.40 -0.84
CA GLU A 151 33.39 -5.81 -1.21
C GLU A 151 32.82 -5.06 -0.01
N PHE A 152 32.51 -3.78 -0.21
CA PHE A 152 32.04 -2.89 0.85
C PHE A 152 30.63 -3.29 1.29
N ASP A 153 30.54 -4.03 2.39
CA ASP A 153 29.27 -4.47 2.95
C ASP A 153 28.58 -3.31 3.69
N LEU A 154 27.45 -2.85 3.16
CA LEU A 154 26.60 -1.82 3.77
C LEU A 154 25.85 -2.35 4.99
N ALA A 155 25.55 -3.66 5.06
CA ALA A 155 24.68 -4.23 6.07
C ALA A 155 25.24 -4.16 7.49
N GLN A 156 26.54 -3.87 7.64
CA GLN A 156 27.19 -3.68 8.93
C GLN A 156 26.76 -2.39 9.66
N TYR A 157 26.15 -1.42 8.96
CA TYR A 157 25.74 -0.14 9.55
C TYR A 157 24.26 -0.13 9.90
N CYS A 158 23.94 0.18 11.16
CA CYS A 158 22.57 0.37 11.63
C CYS A 158 22.50 1.51 12.65
N PHE A 159 21.70 2.53 12.34
CA PHE A 159 21.60 3.77 13.12
C PHE A 159 20.42 3.77 14.09
N ILE A 160 19.69 2.66 14.17
CA ILE A 160 18.50 2.52 15.01
C ILE A 160 18.66 1.35 15.97
N ARG A 161 18.13 1.52 17.18
CA ARG A 161 18.12 0.44 18.18
C ARG A 161 17.08 -0.63 17.88
N ASN A 162 15.96 -0.26 17.27
CA ASN A 162 14.88 -1.18 16.94
C ASN A 162 15.01 -1.69 15.49
N GLN A 163 15.63 -2.87 15.33
CA GLN A 163 15.85 -3.48 14.01
C GLN A 163 14.57 -3.95 13.32
N ARG A 164 13.42 -4.08 14.02
CA ARG A 164 12.14 -4.43 13.38
C ARG A 164 11.70 -3.36 12.39
N LEU A 165 12.11 -2.11 12.63
CA LEU A 165 11.86 -1.00 11.72
C LEU A 165 12.65 -1.12 10.41
N LEU A 166 13.55 -2.09 10.24
CA LEU A 166 14.19 -2.36 8.94
C LEU A 166 13.20 -3.02 7.97
N ASN A 167 12.35 -3.92 8.47
CA ASN A 167 11.44 -4.74 7.65
C ASN A 167 9.95 -4.33 7.76
N ALA A 168 9.59 -3.45 8.69
CA ALA A 168 8.21 -2.98 8.86
C ALA A 168 7.62 -2.29 7.61
N GLU A 169 6.30 -2.25 7.48
CA GLU A 169 5.69 -1.37 6.48
C GLU A 169 5.65 0.06 7.05
N LEU A 170 6.44 0.98 6.47
CA LEU A 170 6.55 2.37 6.93
C LEU A 170 6.01 3.33 5.89
N ILE A 171 5.45 4.44 6.37
CA ILE A 171 5.06 5.57 5.53
C ILE A 171 6.32 6.09 4.81
N PRO A 172 6.29 6.28 3.46
CA PRO A 172 7.41 6.79 2.68
C PRO A 172 8.04 8.07 3.29
N PRO A 173 9.36 8.28 3.12
CA PRO A 173 10.04 9.43 3.71
C PRO A 173 9.54 10.74 3.10
N ARG A 174 9.68 11.83 3.85
CA ARG A 174 9.48 13.18 3.30
C ARG A 174 10.56 13.49 2.25
N LEU A 175 10.26 14.44 1.37
CA LEU A 175 11.15 14.81 0.25
C LEU A 175 12.58 15.16 0.69
N ASN A 176 12.74 15.93 1.77
CA ASN A 176 14.06 16.29 2.32
C ASN A 176 14.84 15.06 2.81
N ILE A 177 14.19 14.10 3.49
CA ILE A 177 14.83 12.86 3.93
C ILE A 177 15.19 11.98 2.72
N ALA A 178 14.31 11.87 1.72
CA ALA A 178 14.59 11.17 0.48
C ALA A 178 15.83 11.75 -0.23
N GLN A 179 15.95 13.08 -0.30
CA GLN A 179 17.12 13.78 -0.86
C GLN A 179 18.41 13.44 -0.12
N LEU A 180 18.37 13.40 1.21
CA LEU A 180 19.55 13.06 2.01
C LEU A 180 20.04 11.63 1.73
N ILE A 181 19.13 10.66 1.58
CA ILE A 181 19.47 9.27 1.27
C ILE A 181 20.08 9.15 -0.13
N THR A 182 19.43 9.74 -1.13
CA THR A 182 19.92 9.70 -2.52
C THR A 182 21.24 10.46 -2.68
N THR A 183 21.47 11.53 -1.92
CA THR A 183 22.76 12.24 -1.91
C THR A 183 23.88 11.36 -1.32
N LEU A 184 23.61 10.65 -0.22
CA LEU A 184 24.57 9.70 0.35
C LEU A 184 24.91 8.56 -0.64
N ASP A 185 23.92 8.06 -1.37
CA ASP A 185 24.12 7.01 -2.38
C ASP A 185 25.03 7.46 -3.54
N ARG A 186 24.97 8.74 -3.91
CA ARG A 186 25.77 9.35 -4.97
C ARG A 186 27.19 9.70 -4.57
N PHE A 187 27.52 9.67 -3.27
CA PHE A 187 28.89 9.90 -2.82
C PHE A 187 29.84 8.84 -3.41
N SER A 188 31.10 9.24 -3.62
CA SER A 188 32.16 8.28 -3.92
C SER A 188 32.21 7.22 -2.82
N GLU A 189 32.62 5.99 -3.14
CA GLU A 189 32.67 4.91 -2.17
C GLU A 189 33.45 5.28 -0.90
N PHE A 190 34.56 6.01 -1.07
CA PHE A 190 35.35 6.58 0.01
C PHE A 190 34.55 7.56 0.90
N ASN A 191 33.85 8.52 0.29
CA ASN A 191 33.05 9.50 1.03
C ASN A 191 31.87 8.80 1.72
N ARG A 192 31.16 7.90 1.03
CA ARG A 192 30.06 7.12 1.59
C ARG A 192 30.52 6.30 2.80
N ARG A 193 31.62 5.55 2.68
CA ARG A 193 32.18 4.74 3.78
C ARG A 193 32.60 5.60 4.98
N SER A 194 33.28 6.72 4.75
CA SER A 194 33.69 7.62 5.83
C SER A 194 32.48 8.26 6.52
N GLN A 195 31.45 8.65 5.76
CA GLN A 195 30.26 9.26 6.34
C GLN A 195 29.41 8.26 7.13
N LEU A 196 29.33 6.99 6.73
CA LEU A 196 28.58 5.96 7.47
C LEU A 196 29.13 5.74 8.90
N LEU A 197 30.46 5.78 9.07
CA LEU A 197 31.09 5.71 10.40
C LEU A 197 30.77 6.93 11.26
N ILE A 198 30.71 8.11 10.65
CA ILE A 198 30.38 9.36 11.35
C ILE A 198 28.89 9.38 11.73
N LEU A 199 28.00 8.89 10.85
CA LEU A 199 26.57 8.75 11.12
C LEU A 199 26.31 7.82 12.30
N GLU A 200 27.08 6.74 12.45
CA GLU A 200 26.97 5.84 13.59
C GLU A 200 27.25 6.58 14.91
N ALA A 201 28.35 7.31 14.97
CA ALA A 201 28.69 8.12 16.15
C ALA A 201 27.64 9.22 16.42
N TYR A 202 27.11 9.86 15.37
CA TYR A 202 26.08 10.89 15.48
C TYR A 202 24.77 10.33 16.04
N PHE A 203 24.24 9.25 15.47
CA PHE A 203 22.93 8.70 15.87
C PHE A 203 22.98 7.91 17.18
N LEU A 204 24.06 7.18 17.45
CA LEU A 204 24.16 6.35 18.66
C LEU A 204 24.65 7.13 19.87
N ASN A 205 25.58 8.08 19.68
CA ASN A 205 26.23 8.80 20.78
C ASN A 205 25.83 10.28 20.87
N ALA A 206 24.98 10.78 19.96
CA ALA A 206 24.59 12.19 19.88
C ALA A 206 25.78 13.15 19.75
N THR A 207 26.87 12.70 19.12
CA THR A 207 28.09 13.50 18.92
C THR A 207 28.00 14.26 17.60
N ASN A 208 28.08 15.58 17.63
CA ASN A 208 28.13 16.38 16.42
C ASN A 208 29.44 16.10 15.65
N PRO A 209 29.38 15.91 14.32
CA PRO A 209 30.57 15.61 13.53
C PRO A 209 31.49 16.82 13.39
N ASP A 210 32.80 16.58 13.37
CA ASP A 210 33.78 17.57 12.90
C ASP A 210 33.85 17.51 11.38
N LEU A 211 33.47 18.60 10.74
CA LEU A 211 33.36 18.70 9.29
C LEU A 211 34.51 19.50 8.68
N SER A 212 35.53 19.93 9.42
CA SER A 212 36.59 20.82 8.90
C SER A 212 37.24 20.28 7.62
N ASP A 213 37.49 18.98 7.60
CA ASP A 213 38.29 18.30 6.57
C ASP A 213 37.45 17.68 5.45
N CYS A 214 36.12 17.77 5.55
CA CYS A 214 35.21 17.23 4.53
C CYS A 214 35.14 18.12 3.28
N ASP A 215 34.85 17.50 2.14
CA ASP A 215 34.54 18.21 0.90
C ASP A 215 33.29 19.11 1.06
N SER A 216 33.19 20.14 0.22
CA SER A 216 32.07 21.10 0.28
C SER A 216 30.70 20.43 0.10
N GLU A 217 30.64 19.36 -0.69
CA GLU A 217 29.40 18.60 -0.92
C GLU A 217 28.98 17.84 0.35
N VAL A 218 29.92 17.16 1.00
CA VAL A 218 29.70 16.45 2.28
C VAL A 218 29.32 17.43 3.39
N LYS A 219 29.96 18.61 3.43
CA LYS A 219 29.61 19.71 4.36
C LYS A 219 28.17 20.19 4.18
N ALA A 220 27.73 20.38 2.93
CA ALA A 220 26.37 20.80 2.64
C ALA A 220 25.36 19.73 3.08
N TRP A 221 25.62 18.46 2.76
CA TRP A 221 24.77 17.35 3.16
C TRP A 221 24.65 17.21 4.69
N TRP A 222 25.75 17.33 5.43
CA TRP A 222 25.68 17.34 6.90
C TRP A 222 24.98 18.56 7.47
N THR A 223 25.10 19.73 6.83
CA THR A 223 24.36 20.93 7.24
C THR A 223 22.85 20.66 7.17
N ASP A 224 22.40 20.06 6.07
CA ASP A 224 20.99 19.68 5.89
C ASP A 224 20.52 18.65 6.95
N ILE A 225 21.39 17.71 7.37
CA ILE A 225 21.09 16.76 8.46
C ILE A 225 20.96 17.46 9.82
N LEU A 226 21.88 18.38 10.12
CA LEU A 226 21.92 19.10 11.40
C LEU A 226 20.76 20.11 11.54
N GLU A 227 20.17 20.55 10.44
CA GLU A 227 18.98 21.40 10.43
C GLU A 227 17.66 20.63 10.62
N LEU A 228 17.67 19.30 10.59
CA LEU A 228 16.46 18.49 10.78
C LEU A 228 15.90 18.65 12.20
N SER A 229 14.56 18.66 12.30
CA SER A 229 13.89 18.55 13.59
C SER A 229 14.19 17.19 14.26
N PRO A 230 14.10 17.06 15.61
CA PRO A 230 14.36 15.79 16.29
C PRO A 230 13.56 14.60 15.74
N ASP A 231 12.30 14.83 15.35
CA ASP A 231 11.45 13.81 14.75
C ASP A 231 11.90 13.41 13.33
N GLU A 232 12.33 14.38 12.53
CA GLU A 232 12.86 14.13 11.19
C GLU A 232 14.22 13.45 11.24
N ASN A 233 15.03 13.81 12.24
CA ASN A 233 16.31 13.18 12.52
C ASN A 233 16.12 11.69 12.87
N ARG A 234 15.16 11.37 13.73
CA ARG A 234 14.78 9.97 14.03
C ARG A 234 14.32 9.22 12.77
N LYS A 235 13.51 9.86 11.91
CA LYS A 235 13.06 9.24 10.64
C LYS A 235 14.22 9.03 9.67
N LEU A 236 15.14 9.98 9.58
CA LEU A 236 16.35 9.84 8.78
C LEU A 236 17.18 8.64 9.25
N ALA A 237 17.38 8.47 10.56
CA ALA A 237 18.09 7.31 11.13
C ALA A 237 17.47 5.98 10.67
N ILE A 238 16.14 5.88 10.71
CA ILE A 238 15.41 4.68 10.26
C ILE A 238 15.66 4.42 8.79
N TRP A 239 15.49 5.43 7.94
CA TRP A 239 15.62 5.27 6.50
C TRP A 239 17.07 5.05 6.05
N LEU A 240 18.06 5.66 6.71
CA LEU A 240 19.47 5.36 6.47
C LEU A 240 19.83 3.93 6.88
N SER A 241 19.24 3.42 7.98
CA SER A 241 19.45 2.03 8.40
C SER A 241 18.83 1.05 7.41
N ARG A 242 17.64 1.39 6.86
CA ARG A 242 17.04 0.63 5.74
C ARG A 242 17.89 0.68 4.49
N TYR A 243 18.46 1.83 4.16
CA TYR A 243 19.37 1.95 3.03
C TYR A 243 20.61 1.07 3.22
N CYS A 244 21.16 0.97 4.43
CA CYS A 244 22.29 0.10 4.70
C CYS A 244 21.92 -1.39 4.64
N TYR A 245 20.71 -1.74 5.09
CA TYR A 245 20.20 -3.11 5.10
C TYR A 245 19.75 -3.60 3.70
N ASN A 246 19.02 -2.77 2.96
CA ASN A 246 18.55 -3.00 1.60
C ASN A 246 18.49 -1.66 0.85
N SER A 247 19.65 -1.28 0.30
CA SER A 247 19.85 -0.01 -0.41
C SER A 247 18.86 0.14 -1.54
N GLU A 248 18.59 -0.94 -2.25
CA GLU A 248 17.81 -0.90 -3.46
C GLU A 248 16.32 -0.71 -3.24
N GLN A 249 15.72 -1.47 -2.32
CA GLN A 249 14.32 -1.26 -1.95
C GLN A 249 14.12 0.16 -1.39
N THR A 250 15.08 0.63 -0.59
CA THR A 250 15.04 1.97 -0.03
C THR A 250 15.11 3.04 -1.12
N LEU A 251 16.01 2.88 -2.09
CA LEU A 251 16.15 3.80 -3.22
C LEU A 251 14.88 3.82 -4.09
N ALA A 252 14.29 2.66 -4.40
CA ALA A 252 13.04 2.58 -5.16
C ALA A 252 11.89 3.37 -4.48
N ILE A 253 11.80 3.28 -3.14
CA ILE A 253 10.82 4.06 -2.37
C ILE A 253 11.13 5.56 -2.47
N THR A 254 12.41 5.97 -2.36
CA THR A 254 12.78 7.39 -2.49
C THR A 254 12.53 7.93 -3.90
N GLU A 255 12.75 7.14 -4.95
CA GLU A 255 12.44 7.50 -6.34
C GLU A 255 10.94 7.70 -6.56
N ALA A 256 10.10 6.84 -5.97
CA ALA A 256 8.65 7.02 -5.98
C ALA A 256 8.23 8.35 -5.33
N VAL A 257 8.89 8.76 -4.23
CA VAL A 257 8.66 10.07 -3.59
C VAL A 257 9.02 11.22 -4.54
N PHE A 258 10.14 11.13 -5.26
CA PHE A 258 10.52 12.14 -6.25
C PHE A 258 9.56 12.21 -7.43
N ALA A 259 9.14 11.06 -7.97
CA ALA A 259 8.18 11.00 -9.07
C ALA A 259 6.83 11.60 -8.69
N ALA A 260 6.34 11.29 -7.48
CA ALA A 260 5.12 11.89 -6.93
C ALA A 260 5.25 13.41 -6.79
N GLN A 261 6.40 13.91 -6.32
CA GLN A 261 6.64 15.35 -6.20
C GLN A 261 6.73 16.05 -7.57
N ALA A 262 7.42 15.45 -8.54
CA ALA A 262 7.52 15.98 -9.90
C ALA A 262 6.12 16.10 -10.55
N ALA A 263 5.28 15.07 -10.40
CA ALA A 263 3.90 15.10 -10.87
C ALA A 263 3.08 16.23 -10.22
N ILE A 264 3.28 16.48 -8.92
CA ILE A 264 2.64 17.59 -8.20
C ILE A 264 3.09 18.94 -8.77
N ASP A 265 4.39 19.11 -9.04
CA ASP A 265 4.92 20.38 -9.51
C ASP A 265 4.60 20.66 -10.98
N ASP A 266 4.53 19.64 -11.83
CA ASP A 266 4.06 19.78 -13.21
C ASP A 266 2.57 20.09 -13.26
N ALA A 267 1.76 19.48 -12.39
CA ALA A 267 0.36 19.85 -12.21
C ALA A 267 0.20 21.33 -11.80
N LYS A 268 1.04 21.82 -10.87
CA LYS A 268 1.04 23.25 -10.46
C LYS A 268 1.46 24.17 -11.61
N LYS A 269 2.49 23.81 -12.37
CA LYS A 269 2.94 24.60 -13.53
C LYS A 269 1.86 24.68 -14.59
N ALA A 270 1.23 23.56 -14.94
CA ALA A 270 0.12 23.51 -15.89
C ALA A 270 -1.06 24.39 -15.43
N ALA A 271 -1.40 24.34 -14.14
CA ALA A 271 -2.44 25.20 -13.56
C ALA A 271 -2.09 26.70 -13.64
N SER A 272 -0.83 27.07 -13.41
CA SER A 272 -0.38 28.47 -13.47
C SER A 272 -0.33 29.02 -14.91
N GLN A 273 0.03 28.19 -15.91
CA GLN A 273 0.08 28.59 -17.31
C GLN A 273 -1.32 28.80 -17.92
N GLY A 274 -2.30 27.99 -17.51
CA GLY A 274 -3.71 28.18 -17.90
C GLY A 274 -4.29 29.52 -17.41
N GLN A 275 -3.84 30.01 -16.24
CA GLN A 275 -4.25 31.32 -15.73
C GLN A 275 -3.58 32.50 -16.46
N ALA A 276 -2.38 32.33 -16.98
CA ALA A 276 -1.68 33.36 -17.74
C ALA A 276 -2.24 33.54 -19.17
N GLN A 277 -2.69 32.47 -19.83
CA GLN A 277 -3.32 32.56 -21.16
C GLN A 277 -4.74 33.13 -21.11
N ALA A 278 -5.51 32.85 -20.05
CA ALA A 278 -6.84 33.42 -19.85
C ALA A 278 -6.82 34.96 -19.65
N LYS A 279 -5.66 35.52 -19.25
CA LYS A 279 -5.51 36.97 -19.03
C LYS A 279 -5.15 37.76 -20.30
N ASN A 280 -4.70 37.09 -21.37
CA ASN A 280 -4.30 37.74 -22.62
C ASN A 280 -5.33 37.63 -23.75
N SER A 281 -6.45 36.91 -23.57
CA SER A 281 -7.54 36.81 -24.56
C SER A 281 -8.73 37.73 -24.31
N SER A 282 -8.59 38.75 -23.44
CA SER A 282 -9.61 39.77 -23.17
C SER A 282 -9.17 41.14 -23.65
N THR A 283 -9.12 41.30 -24.97
CA THR A 283 -9.17 42.61 -25.63
C THR A 283 -10.36 42.61 -26.58
N THR A 284 -11.56 42.54 -26.01
CA THR A 284 -12.76 43.01 -26.69
C THR A 284 -12.82 44.51 -26.50
N GLU A 285 -12.51 45.22 -27.59
CA GLU A 285 -12.68 46.65 -27.78
C GLU A 285 -14.09 47.08 -27.33
N TYR A 286 -14.17 47.81 -26.23
CA TYR A 286 -15.39 48.46 -25.76
C TYR A 286 -15.64 49.69 -26.64
N ASN A 287 -16.64 49.62 -27.51
CA ASN A 287 -17.11 50.74 -28.33
C ASN A 287 -18.07 51.63 -27.52
N PRO A 288 -17.68 52.85 -27.11
CA PRO A 288 -18.46 53.70 -26.23
C PRO A 288 -19.32 54.66 -27.06
N ASN A 289 -20.28 54.15 -27.82
CA ASN A 289 -21.24 55.01 -28.53
C ASN A 289 -22.57 54.26 -28.76
N LEU A 290 -23.52 54.40 -27.84
CA LEU A 290 -24.96 54.40 -28.14
C LEU A 290 -25.75 55.12 -27.02
N PRO A 291 -26.87 55.77 -27.37
CA PRO A 291 -27.28 57.03 -26.76
C PRO A 291 -28.24 56.87 -25.58
N ILE A 292 -28.07 57.80 -24.65
CA ILE A 292 -28.99 58.12 -23.56
C ILE A 292 -30.26 58.71 -24.17
N SER A 293 -31.38 58.00 -24.09
CA SER A 293 -32.71 58.60 -24.27
C SER A 293 -33.27 58.98 -22.90
N ALA A 294 -33.22 60.28 -22.65
CA ALA A 294 -33.90 60.95 -21.56
C ALA A 294 -35.41 61.04 -21.87
N ALA A 295 -36.24 60.68 -20.91
CA ALA A 295 -37.65 61.08 -20.86
C ALA A 295 -38.07 61.27 -19.39
N GLN A 296 -37.82 62.48 -18.87
CA GLN A 296 -38.77 63.15 -17.97
C GLN A 296 -39.93 63.60 -18.85
N GLY A 297 -41.21 63.62 -18.49
CA GLY A 297 -41.96 63.39 -17.25
C GLY A 297 -43.29 64.13 -17.45
N GLN A 298 -44.42 63.61 -16.96
CA GLN A 298 -45.53 64.46 -16.50
C GLN A 298 -46.65 63.65 -15.84
N ASP A 299 -47.12 64.23 -14.74
CA ASP A 299 -48.19 63.80 -13.86
C ASP A 299 -49.55 63.62 -14.56
N GLY A 300 -50.37 62.76 -13.96
CA GLY A 300 -51.78 62.62 -14.29
C GLY A 300 -52.46 61.58 -13.41
N ASP A 301 -52.95 62.03 -12.26
CA ASP A 301 -53.93 61.33 -11.41
C ASP A 301 -55.02 60.64 -12.22
N THR A 302 -55.31 59.37 -11.93
CA THR A 302 -56.68 58.92 -11.61
C THR A 302 -56.72 57.45 -11.16
N SER A 303 -57.33 57.25 -10.00
CA SER A 303 -58.00 56.05 -9.52
C SER A 303 -58.50 55.10 -10.61
N ALA A 304 -58.21 53.80 -10.47
CA ALA A 304 -59.23 52.74 -10.35
C ALA A 304 -58.65 51.33 -10.51
N THR A 305 -59.04 50.47 -9.57
CA THR A 305 -59.24 49.02 -9.73
C THR A 305 -58.02 48.12 -9.98
N SER A 306 -57.49 47.66 -8.85
CA SER A 306 -57.21 46.24 -8.59
C SER A 306 -58.11 45.29 -9.41
N LYS A 307 -57.50 44.54 -10.34
CA LYS A 307 -58.03 43.27 -10.83
C LYS A 307 -56.92 42.22 -10.83
N ARG A 308 -56.89 41.46 -9.73
CA ARG A 308 -56.41 40.07 -9.67
C ARG A 308 -56.81 39.32 -10.95
N GLN A 309 -55.84 38.95 -11.78
CA GLN A 309 -56.01 37.83 -12.70
C GLN A 309 -55.45 36.58 -12.03
N ASN A 310 -56.34 35.92 -11.28
CA ASN A 310 -56.23 34.52 -10.91
C ASN A 310 -56.39 33.67 -12.19
N GLY A 311 -55.29 33.43 -12.90
CA GLY A 311 -55.22 32.42 -13.96
C GLY A 311 -55.08 31.02 -13.36
N LYS A 312 -56.19 30.46 -12.86
CA LYS A 312 -56.31 29.03 -12.55
C LYS A 312 -56.26 28.22 -13.86
N TYR A 313 -55.07 27.74 -14.23
CA TYR A 313 -54.92 26.57 -15.10
C TYR A 313 -54.13 25.50 -14.34
N ARG A 314 -54.83 24.79 -13.44
CA ARG A 314 -54.40 23.48 -12.94
C ARG A 314 -54.68 22.47 -14.06
N SER A 315 -53.79 22.36 -15.03
CA SER A 315 -53.70 21.13 -15.81
C SER A 315 -53.20 20.05 -14.86
N LYS A 316 -53.95 18.95 -14.74
CA LYS A 316 -53.54 17.80 -13.92
C LYS A 316 -52.20 17.31 -14.48
N PRO A 317 -51.15 17.14 -13.65
CA PRO A 317 -49.88 16.64 -14.11
C PRO A 317 -50.10 15.21 -14.65
N LYS A 318 -49.71 14.96 -15.89
CA LYS A 318 -49.74 13.64 -16.53
C LYS A 318 -48.61 12.77 -15.93
N PHE A 319 -48.75 12.42 -14.66
CA PHE A 319 -47.73 11.72 -13.87
C PHE A 319 -47.33 10.35 -14.46
N PHE A 320 -48.22 9.71 -15.23
CA PHE A 320 -47.98 8.38 -15.79
C PHE A 320 -47.04 8.35 -17.01
N LEU A 321 -46.89 9.43 -17.78
CA LEU A 321 -45.98 9.44 -18.93
C LEU A 321 -44.52 9.70 -18.52
N ASN A 322 -44.30 10.39 -17.40
CA ASN A 322 -42.95 10.74 -16.94
C ASN A 322 -42.24 9.58 -16.22
N LEU A 323 -42.96 8.54 -15.78
CA LEU A 323 -42.38 7.33 -15.19
C LEU A 323 -42.01 6.25 -16.23
N ALA A 324 -42.63 6.32 -17.42
CA ALA A 324 -42.40 5.32 -18.47
C ALA A 324 -40.99 5.39 -19.06
N LEU A 325 -40.39 6.58 -19.12
CA LEU A 325 -39.03 6.78 -19.62
C LEU A 325 -37.96 6.12 -18.73
N PRO A 326 -37.90 6.36 -17.40
CA PRO A 326 -36.93 5.68 -16.53
C PRO A 326 -37.16 4.17 -16.45
N ILE A 327 -38.42 3.71 -16.40
CA ILE A 327 -38.72 2.26 -16.40
C ILE A 327 -38.28 1.62 -17.73
N GLY A 328 -38.61 2.24 -18.86
CA GLY A 328 -38.18 1.78 -20.18
C GLY A 328 -36.66 1.73 -20.30
N TRP A 329 -35.95 2.73 -19.76
CA TRP A 329 -34.49 2.73 -19.76
C TRP A 329 -33.91 1.62 -18.89
N THR A 330 -34.43 1.41 -17.67
CA THR A 330 -33.97 0.30 -16.80
C THR A 330 -34.16 -1.07 -17.45
N LEU A 331 -35.26 -1.26 -18.20
CA LEU A 331 -35.51 -2.48 -18.96
C LEU A 331 -34.55 -2.63 -20.14
N VAL A 332 -34.24 -1.55 -20.86
CA VAL A 332 -33.26 -1.57 -21.96
C VAL A 332 -31.86 -1.89 -21.44
N THR A 333 -31.42 -1.26 -20.34
CA THR A 333 -30.13 -1.57 -19.72
C THR A 333 -30.09 -3.01 -19.23
N LEU A 334 -31.18 -3.52 -18.62
CA LEU A 334 -31.27 -4.92 -18.20
C LEU A 334 -31.17 -5.89 -19.39
N ILE A 335 -31.85 -5.60 -20.50
CA ILE A 335 -31.80 -6.43 -21.71
C ILE A 335 -30.39 -6.41 -22.32
N ILE A 336 -29.72 -5.25 -22.38
CA ILE A 336 -28.34 -5.14 -22.88
C ILE A 336 -27.37 -5.94 -21.98
N VAL A 337 -27.58 -5.90 -20.66
CA VAL A 337 -26.84 -6.73 -19.70
C VAL A 337 -27.11 -8.23 -19.94
N ILE A 338 -28.35 -8.65 -20.15
CA ILE A 338 -28.65 -10.07 -20.44
C ILE A 338 -28.04 -10.50 -21.79
N ILE A 339 -28.11 -9.66 -22.84
CA ILE A 339 -27.60 -10.01 -24.18
C ILE A 339 -26.08 -10.15 -24.18
N GLY A 340 -25.35 -9.24 -23.56
CA GLY A 340 -23.88 -9.33 -23.58
C GLY A 340 -23.34 -10.48 -22.71
N ILE A 341 -24.00 -10.84 -21.58
CA ILE A 341 -23.65 -12.03 -20.77
C ILE A 341 -23.74 -13.28 -21.65
N ASN A 342 -24.73 -13.33 -22.54
CA ASN A 342 -24.91 -14.45 -23.46
C ASN A 342 -24.03 -14.38 -24.72
N SER A 343 -23.51 -13.19 -25.07
CA SER A 343 -22.74 -12.96 -26.31
C SER A 343 -21.22 -13.08 -26.10
N ALA A 344 -20.72 -13.10 -24.86
CA ALA A 344 -19.29 -13.14 -24.55
C ALA A 344 -18.62 -14.52 -24.72
N LYS A 345 -19.35 -15.56 -25.14
CA LYS A 345 -18.77 -16.87 -25.47
C LYS A 345 -18.13 -16.84 -26.86
N SER A 346 -17.01 -16.13 -27.00
CA SER A 346 -16.15 -16.34 -28.18
C SER A 346 -15.44 -17.69 -28.01
N THR A 347 -15.79 -18.66 -28.85
CA THR A 347 -15.12 -19.97 -28.95
C THR A 347 -13.92 -19.93 -29.90
N ALA A 348 -13.42 -18.75 -30.27
CA ALA A 348 -12.23 -18.64 -31.10
C ALA A 348 -11.02 -19.06 -30.28
N LEU A 349 -10.20 -19.97 -30.82
CA LEU A 349 -8.91 -20.32 -30.23
C LEU A 349 -8.06 -19.04 -30.14
N PRO A 350 -7.42 -18.77 -29.00
CA PRO A 350 -6.65 -17.55 -28.79
C PRO A 350 -5.41 -17.56 -29.68
N THR A 351 -5.25 -16.50 -30.47
CA THR A 351 -4.18 -16.40 -31.48
C THR A 351 -2.79 -16.31 -30.85
N ILE A 352 -2.69 -15.86 -29.60
CA ILE A 352 -1.41 -15.74 -28.88
C ILE A 352 -0.70 -17.10 -28.71
N CYS A 353 -1.43 -18.21 -28.66
CA CYS A 353 -0.85 -19.54 -28.49
C CYS A 353 -0.28 -20.16 -29.77
N ASP A 354 -0.44 -19.49 -30.92
CA ASP A 354 0.25 -19.91 -32.14
C ASP A 354 1.75 -19.66 -32.08
N GLU A 355 2.17 -18.66 -31.29
CA GLU A 355 3.57 -18.28 -31.04
C GLU A 355 4.17 -18.91 -29.77
N ALA A 356 3.46 -19.84 -29.13
CA ALA A 356 3.91 -20.48 -27.90
C ALA A 356 5.24 -21.23 -28.09
N THR A 357 6.16 -21.04 -27.15
CA THR A 357 7.47 -21.72 -27.12
C THR A 357 7.39 -23.11 -26.47
N GLY A 358 6.47 -23.28 -25.52
CA GLY A 358 6.21 -24.54 -24.80
C GLY A 358 5.10 -25.40 -25.43
N ASP A 359 4.50 -26.28 -24.64
CA ASP A 359 3.32 -27.03 -25.07
C ASP A 359 2.13 -26.08 -25.25
N LYS A 360 1.52 -26.15 -26.44
CA LYS A 360 0.33 -25.38 -26.78
C LYS A 360 -0.82 -25.67 -25.82
N SER A 361 -0.91 -26.88 -25.28
CA SER A 361 -1.93 -27.25 -24.30
C SER A 361 -1.87 -26.36 -23.05
N TYR A 362 -0.68 -26.12 -22.50
CA TYR A 362 -0.48 -25.22 -21.36
C TYR A 362 -0.73 -23.76 -21.71
N CYS A 363 -0.39 -23.31 -22.92
CA CYS A 363 -0.76 -21.95 -23.35
C CYS A 363 -2.29 -21.75 -23.41
N TYR A 364 -3.02 -22.73 -23.96
CA TYR A 364 -4.49 -22.67 -23.99
C TYR A 364 -5.06 -22.67 -22.57
N LEU A 365 -4.56 -23.55 -21.70
CA LEU A 365 -4.98 -23.60 -20.30
C LEU A 365 -4.69 -22.26 -19.57
N ALA A 366 -3.49 -21.70 -19.74
CA ALA A 366 -3.15 -20.40 -19.20
C ALA A 366 -4.09 -19.31 -19.71
N THR A 367 -4.47 -19.35 -20.99
CA THR A 367 -5.41 -18.39 -21.57
C THR A 367 -6.81 -18.53 -20.98
N GLU A 368 -7.25 -19.75 -20.67
CA GLU A 368 -8.53 -19.99 -20.00
C GLU A 368 -8.52 -19.58 -18.52
N ILE A 369 -7.37 -19.72 -17.85
CA ILE A 369 -7.19 -19.29 -16.45
C ILE A 369 -7.08 -17.75 -16.38
N VAL A 370 -6.11 -17.12 -17.04
CA VAL A 370 -5.83 -15.68 -16.85
C VAL A 370 -6.43 -14.75 -17.92
N SER A 371 -7.07 -15.26 -18.97
CA SER A 371 -7.54 -14.51 -20.16
C SER A 371 -6.45 -14.09 -21.15
N GLU A 372 -6.81 -14.03 -22.45
CA GLU A 372 -5.92 -13.62 -23.54
C GLU A 372 -5.40 -12.19 -23.35
N LYS A 373 -6.22 -11.29 -22.80
CA LYS A 373 -5.86 -9.89 -22.58
C LYS A 373 -4.69 -9.77 -21.61
N ILE A 374 -4.76 -10.44 -20.47
CA ILE A 374 -3.71 -10.39 -19.44
C ILE A 374 -2.42 -10.99 -19.98
N LEU A 375 -2.48 -12.13 -20.69
CA LEU A 375 -1.29 -12.71 -21.33
C LEU A 375 -0.68 -11.79 -22.37
N THR A 376 -1.51 -11.16 -23.21
CA THR A 376 -1.03 -10.23 -24.25
C THR A 376 -0.38 -8.98 -23.65
N GLU A 377 -0.93 -8.45 -22.56
CA GLU A 377 -0.34 -7.32 -21.83
C GLU A 377 0.98 -7.75 -21.15
N SER A 378 1.03 -8.97 -20.61
CA SER A 378 2.20 -9.51 -19.90
C SER A 378 3.37 -9.88 -20.82
N THR A 379 3.11 -10.22 -22.09
CA THR A 379 4.19 -10.55 -23.05
C THR A 379 4.84 -9.32 -23.70
N GLN A 380 4.23 -8.13 -23.58
CA GLN A 380 4.77 -6.92 -24.18
C GLN A 380 6.00 -6.41 -23.43
N ASN A 381 7.16 -6.53 -24.07
CA ASN A 381 8.46 -6.01 -23.61
C ASN A 381 9.04 -6.68 -22.35
N LYS A 382 8.80 -7.98 -22.14
CA LYS A 382 9.41 -8.70 -21.01
C LYS A 382 10.68 -9.46 -21.40
N PRO A 383 11.68 -9.50 -20.51
CA PRO A 383 12.91 -10.26 -20.73
C PRO A 383 12.60 -11.76 -20.69
N ALA A 384 13.48 -12.55 -21.30
CA ALA A 384 13.42 -14.00 -21.19
C ALA A 384 13.50 -14.44 -19.73
N PHE A 385 12.80 -15.53 -19.41
CA PHE A 385 12.70 -16.06 -18.06
C PHE A 385 14.08 -16.52 -17.54
N LYS A 386 14.45 -16.11 -16.32
CA LYS A 386 15.75 -16.47 -15.72
C LYS A 386 15.65 -17.82 -14.98
N PRO A 387 16.69 -18.66 -14.95
CA PRO A 387 16.68 -19.92 -14.19
C PRO A 387 16.35 -19.75 -12.70
N GLU A 388 16.79 -18.67 -12.07
CA GLU A 388 16.49 -18.39 -10.65
C GLU A 388 14.99 -18.12 -10.40
N SER A 389 14.32 -17.51 -11.38
CA SER A 389 12.87 -17.29 -11.35
C SER A 389 12.09 -18.60 -11.42
N LEU A 390 12.70 -19.66 -12.01
CA LEU A 390 12.08 -20.97 -12.15
C LEU A 390 11.96 -21.68 -10.82
N ASP A 391 13.07 -21.81 -10.10
CA ASP A 391 13.10 -22.46 -8.79
C ASP A 391 12.10 -21.82 -7.83
N MET A 392 11.97 -20.50 -7.93
CA MET A 392 11.05 -19.70 -7.14
C MET A 392 9.59 -19.90 -7.55
N SER A 393 9.29 -19.90 -8.86
CA SER A 393 7.93 -20.16 -9.36
C SER A 393 7.47 -21.57 -8.99
N LEU A 394 8.40 -22.53 -9.04
CA LEU A 394 8.19 -23.89 -8.54
C LEU A 394 7.84 -23.83 -7.06
N GLU A 395 8.72 -23.31 -6.20
CA GLU A 395 8.49 -23.20 -4.74
C GLU A 395 7.12 -22.56 -4.40
N TYR A 396 6.74 -21.45 -5.04
CA TYR A 396 5.44 -20.83 -4.81
C TYR A 396 4.28 -21.72 -5.22
N CYS A 397 4.33 -22.32 -6.42
CA CYS A 397 3.24 -23.17 -6.87
C CYS A 397 3.13 -24.44 -6.02
N GLN A 398 4.24 -24.95 -5.49
CA GLN A 398 4.23 -26.09 -4.56
C GLN A 398 3.40 -25.79 -3.30
N ILE A 399 3.55 -24.59 -2.73
CA ILE A 399 2.76 -24.15 -1.58
C ILE A 399 1.27 -24.11 -1.95
N TYR A 400 0.92 -23.58 -3.12
CA TYR A 400 -0.47 -23.55 -3.58
C TYR A 400 -1.05 -24.94 -3.85
N GLY A 401 -0.27 -25.86 -4.42
CA GLY A 401 -0.66 -27.25 -4.60
C GLY A 401 -0.97 -27.95 -3.28
N ASN A 402 -0.16 -27.72 -2.25
CA ASN A 402 -0.41 -28.23 -0.91
C ASN A 402 -1.69 -27.62 -0.30
N ILE A 403 -1.88 -26.30 -0.41
CA ILE A 403 -3.12 -25.67 0.08
C ILE A 403 -4.35 -26.22 -0.65
N ALA A 404 -4.26 -26.38 -1.97
CA ALA A 404 -5.32 -26.94 -2.80
C ALA A 404 -5.67 -28.39 -2.42
N ALA A 405 -4.69 -29.15 -1.93
CA ALA A 405 -4.88 -30.49 -1.38
C ALA A 405 -5.42 -30.52 0.06
N GLY A 406 -5.72 -29.36 0.67
CA GLY A 406 -6.33 -29.28 2.00
C GLY A 406 -5.34 -29.09 3.16
N PHE A 407 -4.04 -28.95 2.88
CA PHE A 407 -3.05 -28.65 3.93
C PHE A 407 -3.20 -27.21 4.44
N ALA A 408 -3.05 -27.01 5.75
CA ALA A 408 -3.05 -25.68 6.33
C ALA A 408 -1.82 -24.89 5.86
N LEU A 409 -1.93 -23.55 5.75
CA LEU A 409 -0.84 -22.69 5.25
C LEU A 409 0.50 -22.90 6.00
N LYS A 410 0.46 -23.17 7.31
CA LYS A 410 1.66 -23.43 8.13
C LYS A 410 2.36 -24.76 7.77
N GLU A 411 1.62 -25.70 7.20
CA GLU A 411 2.08 -27.04 6.84
C GLU A 411 2.35 -27.15 5.33
N ALA A 412 1.88 -26.19 4.53
CA ALA A 412 1.96 -26.21 3.08
C ALA A 412 3.39 -26.08 2.50
N SER A 413 4.43 -26.02 3.33
CA SER A 413 5.80 -26.04 2.84
C SER A 413 6.13 -27.38 2.18
N SER A 414 6.85 -27.33 1.06
CA SER A 414 7.25 -28.54 0.32
C SER A 414 8.20 -29.44 1.12
N TYR A 415 8.86 -28.91 2.15
CA TYR A 415 9.70 -29.70 3.06
C TYR A 415 8.87 -30.66 3.93
N ASN A 416 7.71 -30.21 4.41
CA ASN A 416 6.85 -31.02 5.27
C ASN A 416 5.96 -31.95 4.46
N ASN A 417 5.49 -31.46 3.31
CA ASN A 417 4.56 -32.17 2.44
C ASN A 417 5.12 -32.18 1.01
N PRO A 418 6.01 -33.15 0.69
CA PRO A 418 6.56 -33.28 -0.65
C PRO A 418 5.44 -33.61 -1.63
N LEU A 419 5.53 -33.06 -2.84
CA LEU A 419 4.55 -33.25 -3.90
C LEU A 419 4.80 -34.55 -4.66
N LEU A 420 3.75 -35.08 -5.29
CA LEU A 420 3.85 -36.26 -6.14
C LEU A 420 4.63 -35.95 -7.42
N SER A 421 4.31 -34.82 -8.05
CA SER A 421 4.98 -34.34 -9.25
C SER A 421 4.95 -32.82 -9.29
N VAL A 422 6.00 -32.25 -9.86
CA VAL A 422 6.15 -30.81 -10.11
C VAL A 422 6.82 -30.69 -11.47
N SER A 423 6.18 -29.97 -12.38
CA SER A 423 6.75 -29.64 -13.68
C SER A 423 6.49 -28.18 -14.00
N GLY A 424 7.35 -27.58 -14.82
CA GLY A 424 7.10 -26.23 -15.31
C GLY A 424 7.76 -25.98 -16.64
N GLU A 425 7.16 -25.10 -17.43
CA GLU A 425 7.67 -24.71 -18.74
C GLU A 425 7.32 -23.26 -19.10
N GLU A 426 8.16 -22.64 -19.93
CA GLU A 426 7.92 -21.31 -20.49
C GLU A 426 7.01 -21.43 -21.71
N ILE A 427 5.76 -20.99 -21.57
CA ILE A 427 4.75 -21.11 -22.64
C ILE A 427 4.81 -19.93 -23.62
N LEU A 428 5.20 -18.74 -23.16
CA LEU A 428 5.38 -17.52 -23.93
C LEU A 428 6.58 -16.76 -23.33
N SER A 429 7.20 -15.86 -24.09
CA SER A 429 8.36 -15.09 -23.59
C SER A 429 8.04 -14.37 -22.27
N GLY A 430 8.70 -14.79 -21.19
CA GLY A 430 8.49 -14.25 -19.85
C GLY A 430 7.25 -14.78 -19.11
N ILE A 431 6.50 -15.73 -19.67
CA ILE A 431 5.33 -16.37 -19.02
C ILE A 431 5.63 -17.85 -18.78
N TYR A 432 5.52 -18.25 -17.52
CA TYR A 432 5.83 -19.58 -17.07
C TYR A 432 4.61 -20.27 -16.48
N VAL A 433 4.40 -21.53 -16.84
CA VAL A 433 3.37 -22.36 -16.22
C VAL A 433 4.05 -23.39 -15.34
N VAL A 434 3.54 -23.54 -14.12
CA VAL A 434 3.96 -24.58 -13.18
C VAL A 434 2.75 -25.45 -12.88
N ASP A 435 2.92 -26.76 -13.02
CA ASP A 435 1.91 -27.79 -12.77
C ASP A 435 2.38 -28.70 -11.64
N VAL A 436 1.54 -28.82 -10.61
CA VAL A 436 1.84 -29.59 -9.40
C VAL A 436 0.74 -30.59 -9.10
N GLU A 437 1.12 -31.81 -8.74
CA GLU A 437 0.20 -32.85 -8.27
C GLU A 437 0.47 -33.19 -6.81
N GLN A 438 -0.60 -33.31 -6.04
CA GLN A 438 -0.56 -33.66 -4.62
C GLN A 438 -1.68 -34.62 -4.24
N VAL A 439 -1.47 -35.45 -3.22
CA VAL A 439 -2.54 -36.28 -2.63
C VAL A 439 -3.45 -35.39 -1.77
N SER A 440 -4.76 -35.47 -1.99
CA SER A 440 -5.75 -34.78 -1.17
C SER A 440 -5.71 -35.27 0.28
N LEU A 441 -5.70 -34.33 1.23
CA LEU A 441 -5.81 -34.61 2.66
C LEU A 441 -7.23 -35.05 3.04
N GLU A 442 -8.24 -34.53 2.35
CA GLU A 442 -9.65 -34.87 2.62
C GLU A 442 -10.01 -36.26 2.10
N GLU A 443 -9.40 -36.66 0.99
CA GLU A 443 -9.66 -37.92 0.30
C GLU A 443 -8.32 -38.57 -0.07
N GLU A 444 -7.75 -39.37 0.82
CA GLU A 444 -6.39 -39.96 0.72
C GLU A 444 -6.07 -40.72 -0.60
N SER A 445 -7.07 -40.97 -1.45
CA SER A 445 -6.93 -41.63 -2.75
C SER A 445 -7.06 -40.72 -3.97
N THR A 446 -7.41 -39.44 -3.80
CA THR A 446 -7.58 -38.51 -4.92
C THR A 446 -6.37 -37.61 -5.06
N THR A 447 -5.92 -37.45 -6.31
CA THR A 447 -4.86 -36.51 -6.65
C THR A 447 -5.50 -35.16 -6.97
N VAL A 448 -5.01 -34.10 -6.32
CA VAL A 448 -5.32 -32.71 -6.67
C VAL A 448 -4.19 -32.22 -7.56
N ARG A 449 -4.55 -31.68 -8.74
CA ARG A 449 -3.61 -31.09 -9.69
C ARG A 449 -3.87 -29.59 -9.76
N THR A 450 -2.84 -28.79 -9.53
CA THR A 450 -2.93 -27.32 -9.49
C THR A 450 -1.96 -26.74 -10.50
N VAL A 451 -2.44 -25.77 -11.28
CA VAL A 451 -1.62 -25.05 -12.26
C VAL A 451 -1.51 -23.59 -11.86
N CYS A 452 -0.29 -23.07 -11.85
CA CYS A 452 0.03 -21.68 -11.57
C CYS A 452 0.68 -21.03 -12.81
N ILE A 453 0.28 -19.79 -13.13
CA ILE A 453 0.82 -19.01 -14.24
C ILE A 453 1.58 -17.82 -13.65
N PHE A 454 2.85 -17.70 -14.00
CA PHE A 454 3.74 -16.63 -13.56
C PHE A 454 4.21 -15.76 -14.72
N GLU A 455 4.51 -14.50 -14.44
CA GLU A 455 5.12 -13.54 -15.34
C GLU A 455 6.46 -13.08 -14.78
N GLN A 456 7.51 -13.00 -15.61
CA GLN A 456 8.79 -12.38 -15.28
C GLN A 456 8.64 -10.86 -15.22
N THR A 457 9.09 -10.26 -14.11
CA THR A 457 9.15 -8.80 -13.96
C THR A 457 10.60 -8.32 -14.08
N GLU A 458 10.79 -7.19 -14.77
CA GLU A 458 12.03 -6.41 -14.74
C GLU A 458 12.09 -5.62 -13.43
N THR A 459 12.14 -6.30 -12.30
CA THR A 459 12.52 -5.65 -11.05
C THR A 459 14.03 -5.74 -10.93
N THR A 460 14.68 -4.57 -10.89
CA THR A 460 16.13 -4.48 -10.64
C THR A 460 16.47 -4.97 -9.23
N SER A 461 15.48 -4.96 -8.31
CA SER A 461 15.70 -5.19 -6.89
C SER A 461 15.32 -6.57 -6.37
N TRP A 462 15.98 -6.95 -5.27
CA TRP A 462 15.87 -8.18 -4.47
C TRP A 462 14.45 -8.74 -4.21
N GLN A 463 13.39 -8.03 -4.62
CA GLN A 463 12.08 -8.63 -4.84
C GLN A 463 12.10 -9.52 -6.09
N LYS A 464 12.38 -10.81 -5.83
CA LYS A 464 11.92 -12.01 -6.53
C LYS A 464 11.15 -11.67 -7.84
N GLY A 465 11.85 -11.66 -8.97
CA GLY A 465 11.40 -11.13 -10.27
C GLY A 465 10.30 -11.91 -11.00
N ILE A 466 9.31 -12.43 -10.25
CA ILE A 466 8.14 -13.13 -10.78
C ILE A 466 6.85 -12.59 -10.16
N ASN A 467 5.78 -12.60 -10.93
CA ASN A 467 4.43 -12.21 -10.51
C ASN A 467 3.45 -13.34 -10.83
N LEU A 468 2.62 -13.76 -9.87
CA LEU A 468 1.59 -14.77 -10.12
C LEU A 468 0.41 -14.12 -10.86
N LEU A 469 0.21 -14.49 -12.12
CA LEU A 469 -0.91 -14.01 -12.94
C LEU A 469 -2.23 -14.70 -12.59
N GLY A 470 -2.17 -15.99 -12.24
CA GLY A 470 -3.34 -16.75 -11.84
C GLY A 470 -3.02 -18.20 -11.51
N MET A 471 -3.97 -18.90 -10.91
CA MET A 471 -3.88 -20.31 -10.61
C MET A 471 -5.28 -20.94 -10.55
N ASP A 472 -5.38 -22.22 -10.90
CA ASP A 472 -6.62 -23.00 -10.68
C ASP A 472 -6.32 -24.49 -10.45
N GLN A 473 -7.30 -25.21 -9.89
CA GLN A 473 -7.30 -26.67 -9.84
C GLN A 473 -7.79 -27.23 -11.17
N ILE A 474 -7.10 -28.25 -11.69
CA ILE A 474 -7.47 -28.92 -12.94
C ILE A 474 -7.74 -30.41 -12.70
N ASP A 475 -8.50 -31.02 -13.62
CA ASP A 475 -8.73 -32.46 -13.58
C ASP A 475 -7.39 -33.21 -13.73
N PRO A 476 -7.09 -34.23 -12.89
CA PRO A 476 -5.86 -35.00 -13.02
C PRO A 476 -5.67 -35.65 -14.40
N ALA A 477 -6.76 -35.94 -15.12
CA ALA A 477 -6.74 -36.51 -16.47
C ALA A 477 -6.57 -35.44 -17.58
N TRP A 478 -6.38 -34.16 -17.25
CA TRP A 478 -6.01 -33.15 -18.25
C TRP A 478 -4.67 -33.51 -18.92
N PRO A 479 -4.51 -33.33 -20.25
CA PRO A 479 -5.42 -32.66 -21.19
C PRO A 479 -6.47 -33.57 -21.87
N GLU A 480 -6.61 -34.83 -21.46
CA GLU A 480 -7.62 -35.73 -22.04
C GLU A 480 -9.06 -35.29 -21.70
N VAL A 481 -9.23 -34.71 -20.52
CA VAL A 481 -10.46 -34.03 -20.09
C VAL A 481 -10.31 -32.53 -20.28
N ALA A 482 -11.30 -31.92 -20.94
CA ALA A 482 -11.34 -30.47 -21.14
C ALA A 482 -11.37 -29.76 -19.78
N TYR A 483 -10.56 -28.72 -19.64
CA TYR A 483 -10.52 -27.90 -18.43
C TYR A 483 -11.91 -27.34 -18.11
N GLN A 484 -12.34 -27.56 -16.88
CA GLN A 484 -13.53 -26.94 -16.32
C GLN A 484 -13.06 -25.99 -15.23
N PRO A 485 -13.14 -24.66 -15.43
CA PRO A 485 -12.72 -23.70 -14.42
C PRO A 485 -13.46 -23.95 -13.12
N SER A 486 -12.76 -23.82 -11.99
CA SER A 486 -13.38 -23.95 -10.67
C SER A 486 -14.52 -22.95 -10.50
N GLU A 487 -15.45 -23.19 -9.58
CA GLU A 487 -16.55 -22.25 -9.31
C GLU A 487 -16.02 -20.84 -9.00
N LYS A 488 -14.91 -20.77 -8.27
CA LYS A 488 -14.18 -19.52 -8.00
C LYS A 488 -13.69 -18.88 -9.30
N GLN A 489 -13.01 -19.62 -10.17
CA GLN A 489 -12.50 -19.08 -11.43
C GLN A 489 -13.61 -18.70 -12.40
N GLN A 490 -14.71 -19.47 -12.46
CA GLN A 490 -15.91 -19.11 -13.21
C GLN A 490 -16.51 -17.80 -12.70
N SER A 491 -16.60 -17.62 -11.38
CA SER A 491 -17.10 -16.37 -10.78
C SER A 491 -16.20 -15.18 -11.13
N LEU A 492 -14.88 -15.33 -11.07
CA LEU A 492 -13.92 -14.28 -11.41
C LEU A 492 -13.92 -13.96 -12.91
N ASN A 493 -13.93 -14.96 -13.78
CA ASN A 493 -13.98 -14.76 -15.22
C ASN A 493 -15.31 -14.14 -15.66
N SER A 494 -16.43 -14.59 -15.11
CA SER A 494 -17.74 -13.99 -15.39
C SER A 494 -17.83 -12.56 -14.84
N LEU A 495 -17.26 -12.29 -13.66
CA LEU A 495 -17.17 -10.96 -13.08
C LEU A 495 -16.28 -10.04 -13.93
N ASN A 496 -15.08 -10.47 -14.33
CA ASN A 496 -14.17 -9.67 -15.14
C ASN A 496 -14.72 -9.41 -16.55
N GLN A 497 -15.35 -10.40 -17.17
CA GLN A 497 -16.03 -10.21 -18.46
C GLN A 497 -17.24 -9.28 -18.32
N ALA A 498 -18.04 -9.45 -17.26
CA ALA A 498 -19.16 -8.58 -16.97
C ALA A 498 -18.69 -7.15 -16.66
N LEU A 499 -17.69 -6.97 -15.80
CA LEU A 499 -17.15 -5.67 -15.45
C LEU A 499 -16.46 -5.02 -16.65
N GLY A 500 -15.77 -5.77 -17.52
CA GLY A 500 -15.15 -5.22 -18.73
C GLY A 500 -16.19 -4.64 -19.69
N ALA A 501 -17.19 -5.45 -20.06
CA ALA A 501 -18.23 -5.04 -21.02
C ALA A 501 -19.28 -4.10 -20.42
N TYR A 502 -19.54 -4.17 -19.12
CA TYR A 502 -20.58 -3.42 -18.41
C TYR A 502 -20.08 -2.35 -17.47
N SER A 503 -18.77 -2.19 -17.23
CA SER A 503 -18.28 -1.08 -16.40
C SER A 503 -18.82 0.23 -16.92
N PHE A 504 -18.85 0.43 -18.25
CA PHE A 504 -19.44 1.63 -18.83
C PHE A 504 -20.92 1.79 -18.48
N PHE A 505 -21.75 0.79 -18.80
CA PHE A 505 -23.20 0.89 -18.65
C PHE A 505 -23.65 0.86 -17.19
N SER A 506 -22.97 0.08 -16.36
CA SER A 506 -23.18 0.00 -14.91
C SER A 506 -22.77 1.29 -14.24
N ASN A 507 -21.56 1.79 -14.51
CA ASN A 507 -21.10 3.08 -13.97
C ASN A 507 -21.99 4.21 -14.48
N PHE A 508 -22.35 4.24 -15.76
CA PHE A 508 -23.25 5.25 -16.31
C PHE A 508 -24.63 5.22 -15.65
N GLY A 509 -25.22 4.03 -15.50
CA GLY A 509 -26.54 3.83 -14.89
C GLY A 509 -26.57 4.22 -13.41
N LEU A 510 -25.61 3.70 -12.62
CA LEU A 510 -25.47 4.00 -11.19
C LEU A 510 -25.12 5.46 -10.95
N ASN A 511 -24.16 6.02 -11.71
CA ASN A 511 -23.79 7.43 -11.60
C ASN A 511 -24.98 8.31 -11.94
N THR A 512 -25.75 8.00 -12.98
CA THR A 512 -26.96 8.77 -13.32
C THR A 512 -27.98 8.72 -12.17
N LEU A 513 -28.23 7.54 -11.60
CA LEU A 513 -29.17 7.37 -10.49
C LEU A 513 -28.71 8.14 -9.24
N PHE A 514 -27.47 7.98 -8.83
CA PHE A 514 -26.91 8.66 -7.66
C PHE A 514 -26.79 10.17 -7.89
N THR A 515 -26.48 10.61 -9.10
CA THR A 515 -26.53 12.03 -9.48
C THR A 515 -27.95 12.57 -9.32
N ALA A 516 -28.99 11.84 -9.76
CA ALA A 516 -30.38 12.28 -9.62
C ALA A 516 -30.79 12.45 -8.15
N ILE A 517 -30.44 11.47 -7.31
CA ILE A 517 -30.68 11.53 -5.86
C ILE A 517 -29.97 12.74 -5.25
N MET A 518 -28.71 12.98 -5.61
CA MET A 518 -27.93 14.07 -5.05
C MET A 518 -28.38 15.45 -5.53
N ILE A 519 -28.76 15.60 -6.81
CA ILE A 519 -29.38 16.84 -7.31
C ILE A 519 -30.65 17.15 -6.51
N TYR A 520 -31.49 16.14 -6.25
CA TYR A 520 -32.71 16.31 -5.47
C TYR A 520 -32.42 16.79 -4.04
N VAL A 521 -31.47 16.14 -3.35
CA VAL A 521 -31.06 16.54 -1.99
C VAL A 521 -30.47 17.94 -1.96
N LEU A 522 -29.60 18.28 -2.91
CA LEU A 522 -28.97 19.60 -3.00
C LEU A 522 -29.98 20.70 -3.33
N ALA A 523 -30.96 20.42 -4.20
CA ALA A 523 -32.03 21.35 -4.54
C ALA A 523 -32.95 21.64 -3.34
N ILE A 524 -33.30 20.61 -2.55
CA ILE A 524 -34.09 20.79 -1.32
C ILE A 524 -33.32 21.54 -0.24
N SER A 525 -32.01 21.29 -0.15
CA SER A 525 -31.14 21.94 0.83
C SER A 525 -30.87 23.42 0.52
N GLY A 526 -31.41 23.95 -0.59
CA GLY A 526 -31.21 25.34 -1.00
C GLY A 526 -29.77 25.64 -1.42
N MET A 527 -29.05 24.62 -1.92
CA MET A 527 -27.71 24.79 -2.48
C MET A 527 -27.77 25.50 -3.85
N ALA A 528 -26.66 25.57 -4.56
CA ALA A 528 -26.57 26.32 -5.82
C ALA A 528 -27.47 25.79 -6.95
N ILE A 529 -28.10 24.62 -6.79
CA ILE A 529 -28.93 23.97 -7.80
C ILE A 529 -30.41 24.24 -7.53
N ARG A 530 -31.13 24.71 -8.55
CA ARG A 530 -32.60 24.82 -8.56
C ARG A 530 -33.16 23.99 -9.71
N ALA A 531 -34.13 23.14 -9.41
CA ALA A 531 -34.81 22.32 -10.41
C ALA A 531 -36.33 22.46 -10.23
N ASP A 532 -37.02 22.80 -11.30
CA ASP A 532 -38.47 23.09 -11.25
C ASP A 532 -39.33 21.82 -11.16
N SER A 533 -38.79 20.65 -11.50
CA SER A 533 -39.52 19.39 -11.52
C SER A 533 -38.59 18.18 -11.37
N LEU A 534 -39.16 17.02 -10.99
CA LEU A 534 -38.43 15.74 -10.98
C LEU A 534 -37.93 15.35 -12.38
N GLU A 535 -38.69 15.68 -13.43
CA GLU A 535 -38.29 15.41 -14.82
C GLU A 535 -37.00 16.18 -15.18
N THR A 536 -36.93 17.44 -14.77
CA THR A 536 -35.73 18.27 -14.91
C THR A 536 -34.52 17.66 -14.19
N ILE A 537 -34.72 17.11 -12.99
CA ILE A 537 -33.65 16.44 -12.23
C ILE A 537 -33.13 15.21 -12.98
N TYR A 538 -34.00 14.37 -13.51
CA TYR A 538 -33.60 13.19 -14.28
C TYR A 538 -32.88 13.55 -15.60
N GLN A 539 -33.36 14.58 -16.29
CA GLN A 539 -32.68 15.09 -17.49
C GLN A 539 -31.28 15.61 -17.12
N ALA A 540 -31.15 16.34 -16.02
CA ALA A 540 -29.88 16.91 -15.56
C ALA A 540 -28.90 15.83 -15.13
N SER A 541 -29.37 14.84 -14.37
CA SER A 541 -28.55 13.70 -13.98
C SER A 541 -28.07 12.89 -15.17
N PHE A 542 -28.87 12.78 -16.22
CA PHE A 542 -28.48 12.08 -17.44
C PHE A 542 -27.34 12.79 -18.18
N ILE A 543 -27.42 14.11 -18.37
CA ILE A 543 -26.34 14.88 -19.01
C ILE A 543 -25.06 14.80 -18.16
N LEU A 544 -25.16 15.00 -16.84
CA LEU A 544 -24.01 14.90 -15.94
C LEU A 544 -23.42 13.48 -15.93
N GLY A 545 -24.25 12.44 -15.93
CA GLY A 545 -23.81 11.05 -16.03
C GLY A 545 -23.05 10.76 -17.32
N ILE A 546 -23.44 11.37 -18.45
CA ILE A 546 -22.70 11.25 -19.72
C ILE A 546 -21.33 11.91 -19.57
N VAL A 547 -21.29 13.14 -19.07
CA VAL A 547 -20.04 13.89 -18.91
C VAL A 547 -19.09 13.12 -18.00
N GLU A 548 -19.56 12.63 -16.85
CA GLU A 548 -18.75 11.83 -15.94
C GLU A 548 -18.26 10.54 -16.56
N SER A 549 -19.10 9.85 -17.33
CA SER A 549 -18.69 8.59 -17.97
C SER A 549 -17.62 8.82 -19.03
N ILE A 550 -17.64 9.97 -19.73
CA ILE A 550 -16.55 10.39 -20.62
C ILE A 550 -15.29 10.73 -19.82
N LEU A 551 -15.43 11.47 -18.71
CA LEU A 551 -14.30 11.84 -17.84
C LEU A 551 -13.64 10.61 -17.19
N ALA A 552 -14.39 9.55 -16.90
CA ALA A 552 -13.87 8.31 -16.34
C ALA A 552 -12.92 7.55 -17.29
N TYR A 553 -12.97 7.82 -18.60
CA TYR A 553 -12.02 7.27 -19.57
C TYR A 553 -10.76 8.11 -19.75
N LEU A 554 -10.72 9.31 -19.17
CA LEU A 554 -9.50 10.10 -19.20
C LEU A 554 -8.55 9.58 -18.12
N PRO A 555 -7.27 9.36 -18.44
CA PRO A 555 -6.29 8.86 -17.48
C PRO A 555 -6.25 9.77 -16.25
N VAL A 556 -6.23 9.12 -15.07
CA VAL A 556 -6.43 9.66 -13.71
C VAL A 556 -6.23 11.17 -13.62
N ILE A 557 -7.34 11.89 -13.76
CA ILE A 557 -7.36 13.32 -13.50
C ILE A 557 -7.50 13.51 -11.98
N GLY A 558 -6.52 14.15 -11.34
CA GLY A 558 -6.56 14.43 -9.91
C GLY A 558 -7.84 15.18 -9.49
N TRP A 559 -8.30 14.93 -8.26
CA TRP A 559 -9.53 15.49 -7.68
C TRP A 559 -9.64 17.02 -7.79
N TRP A 560 -8.51 17.73 -7.83
CA TRP A 560 -8.43 19.18 -7.99
C TRP A 560 -8.87 19.69 -9.37
N VAL A 561 -8.81 18.88 -10.43
CA VAL A 561 -9.36 19.20 -11.76
C VAL A 561 -10.82 18.77 -11.87
N GLN A 562 -11.20 17.71 -11.15
CA GLN A 562 -12.55 17.16 -11.19
C GLN A 562 -13.60 18.18 -10.72
N VAL A 563 -13.30 18.98 -9.68
CA VAL A 563 -14.22 20.02 -9.20
C VAL A 563 -14.48 21.12 -10.25
N PRO A 564 -13.45 21.74 -10.88
CA PRO A 564 -13.65 22.65 -12.01
C PRO A 564 -14.42 22.03 -13.18
N LEU A 565 -14.09 20.79 -13.57
CA LEU A 565 -14.80 20.10 -14.66
C LEU A 565 -16.26 19.88 -14.33
N GLU A 566 -16.58 19.51 -13.09
CA GLU A 566 -17.96 19.34 -12.64
C GLU A 566 -18.71 20.66 -12.61
N CYS A 567 -18.06 21.77 -12.22
CA CYS A 567 -18.66 23.11 -12.30
C CYS A 567 -18.98 23.49 -13.76
N ILE A 568 -18.12 23.14 -14.71
CA ILE A 568 -18.36 23.35 -16.15
C ILE A 568 -19.51 22.46 -16.62
N ALA A 569 -19.52 21.17 -16.23
CA ALA A 569 -20.56 20.22 -16.57
C ALA A 569 -21.94 20.68 -16.07
N LEU A 570 -21.99 21.19 -14.84
CA LEU A 570 -23.15 21.83 -14.25
C LEU A 570 -23.59 23.05 -15.08
N GLY A 571 -22.68 23.94 -15.45
CA GLY A 571 -22.97 25.10 -16.30
C GLY A 571 -23.54 24.74 -17.67
N ILE A 572 -22.96 23.72 -18.32
CA ILE A 572 -23.46 23.16 -19.59
C ILE A 572 -24.86 22.59 -19.39
N THR A 573 -25.06 21.79 -18.34
CA THR A 573 -26.36 21.16 -18.01
C THR A 573 -27.44 22.20 -17.78
N SER A 574 -27.13 23.30 -17.08
CA SER A 574 -28.05 24.43 -16.88
C SER A 574 -28.38 25.18 -18.16
N SER A 575 -27.47 25.18 -19.13
CA SER A 575 -27.73 25.76 -20.45
C SER A 575 -28.58 24.85 -21.35
N CYS A 576 -28.41 23.52 -21.22
CA CYS A 576 -29.10 22.53 -22.05
C CYS A 576 -30.53 22.21 -21.57
N ILE A 577 -30.81 22.31 -20.27
CA ILE A 577 -32.06 21.82 -19.68
C ILE A 577 -32.90 22.97 -19.15
N LYS A 578 -34.08 23.13 -19.75
CA LYS A 578 -35.05 24.13 -19.31
C LYS A 578 -35.58 23.79 -17.91
N GLY A 579 -35.41 24.73 -16.98
CA GLY A 579 -35.82 24.59 -15.58
C GLY A 579 -34.74 24.04 -14.64
N PHE A 580 -33.54 23.72 -15.17
CA PHE A 580 -32.36 23.44 -14.34
C PHE A 580 -31.50 24.70 -14.28
N HIS A 581 -31.47 25.36 -13.13
CA HIS A 581 -30.79 26.64 -12.93
C HIS A 581 -29.72 26.52 -11.86
N ILE A 582 -28.53 27.06 -12.16
CA ILE A 582 -27.46 27.21 -11.18
C ILE A 582 -27.40 28.66 -10.73
N ASP A 583 -27.42 28.86 -9.42
CA ASP A 583 -27.36 30.19 -8.80
C ASP A 583 -25.92 30.71 -8.75
N TRP A 584 -25.39 31.08 -9.91
CA TRP A 584 -24.06 31.68 -10.03
C TRP A 584 -23.91 32.99 -9.23
N SER A 585 -25.03 33.64 -8.88
CA SER A 585 -25.03 34.89 -8.10
C SER A 585 -24.59 34.69 -6.65
N ALA A 586 -24.71 33.46 -6.12
CA ALA A 586 -24.20 33.07 -4.80
C ALA A 586 -22.66 33.00 -4.75
N GLY A 587 -21.98 33.13 -5.90
CA GLY A 587 -20.52 33.14 -6.02
C GLY A 587 -19.91 31.77 -6.24
N TYR A 588 -18.71 31.77 -6.85
CA TYR A 588 -18.01 30.54 -7.27
C TYR A 588 -17.79 29.56 -6.12
N ARG A 589 -17.44 30.04 -4.91
CA ARG A 589 -17.20 29.17 -3.74
C ARG A 589 -18.41 28.32 -3.37
N PHE A 590 -19.62 28.87 -3.55
CA PHE A 590 -20.85 28.16 -3.23
C PHE A 590 -21.19 27.12 -4.30
N VAL A 591 -20.99 27.45 -5.57
CA VAL A 591 -21.14 26.52 -6.70
C VAL A 591 -20.12 25.38 -6.60
N SER A 592 -18.86 25.69 -6.29
CA SER A 592 -17.80 24.68 -6.14
C SER A 592 -18.05 23.76 -4.94
N ALA A 593 -18.56 24.29 -3.83
CA ALA A 593 -18.97 23.47 -2.69
C ALA A 593 -20.13 22.53 -3.06
N THR A 594 -21.08 23.02 -3.86
CA THR A 594 -22.19 22.20 -4.38
C THR A 594 -21.67 21.08 -5.30
N ALA A 595 -20.76 21.39 -6.21
CA ALA A 595 -20.13 20.41 -7.09
C ALA A 595 -19.32 19.37 -6.30
N LEU A 596 -18.54 19.80 -5.31
CA LEU A 596 -17.76 18.91 -4.44
C LEU A 596 -18.67 17.94 -3.66
N LEU A 597 -19.75 18.44 -3.06
CA LEU A 597 -20.73 17.60 -2.37
C LEU A 597 -21.35 16.56 -3.31
N LEU A 598 -21.62 16.97 -4.55
CA LEU A 598 -22.18 16.09 -5.57
C LEU A 598 -21.18 14.97 -5.93
N ILE A 599 -19.89 15.28 -6.11
CA ILE A 599 -18.81 14.31 -6.36
C ILE A 599 -18.64 13.34 -5.17
N VAL A 600 -18.43 13.88 -3.96
CA VAL A 600 -18.14 13.08 -2.76
C VAL A 600 -19.30 12.13 -2.47
N SER A 601 -20.54 12.61 -2.58
CA SER A 601 -21.71 11.77 -2.30
C SER A 601 -21.90 10.68 -3.35
N ARG A 602 -21.56 10.94 -4.62
CA ARG A 602 -21.56 9.91 -5.67
C ARG A 602 -20.54 8.83 -5.40
N LEU A 603 -19.31 9.20 -5.07
CA LEU A 603 -18.26 8.24 -4.70
C LEU A 603 -18.68 7.39 -3.50
N LEU A 604 -19.25 8.02 -2.46
CA LEU A 604 -19.76 7.33 -1.28
C LEU A 604 -20.88 6.33 -1.63
N LEU A 605 -21.86 6.75 -2.44
CA LEU A 605 -22.98 5.89 -2.84
C LEU A 605 -22.52 4.73 -3.73
N ASN A 606 -21.58 4.97 -4.66
CA ASN A 606 -20.96 3.91 -5.45
C ASN A 606 -20.22 2.91 -4.58
N TRP A 607 -19.43 3.39 -3.62
CA TRP A 607 -18.70 2.53 -2.69
C TRP A 607 -19.64 1.69 -1.81
N LEU A 608 -20.69 2.30 -1.25
CA LEU A 608 -21.72 1.60 -0.48
C LEU A 608 -22.45 0.55 -1.32
N PHE A 609 -22.75 0.86 -2.58
CA PHE A 609 -23.40 -0.08 -3.50
C PHE A 609 -22.48 -1.26 -3.83
N LEU A 610 -21.20 -1.01 -4.11
CA LEU A 610 -20.22 -2.08 -4.33
C LEU A 610 -20.06 -2.96 -3.08
N ALA A 611 -19.94 -2.36 -1.89
CA ALA A 611 -19.87 -3.11 -0.64
C ALA A 611 -21.12 -3.97 -0.40
N LEU A 612 -22.31 -3.46 -0.75
CA LEU A 612 -23.55 -4.22 -0.70
C LEU A 612 -23.53 -5.40 -1.68
N LEU A 613 -23.10 -5.19 -2.93
CA LEU A 613 -23.00 -6.26 -3.92
C LEU A 613 -22.02 -7.35 -3.46
N PHE A 614 -20.83 -6.96 -2.99
CA PHE A 614 -19.85 -7.92 -2.46
C PHE A 614 -20.46 -8.77 -1.35
N LYS A 615 -21.17 -8.15 -0.40
CA LYS A 615 -21.82 -8.87 0.70
C LYS A 615 -22.96 -9.80 0.26
N ILE A 616 -23.61 -9.52 -0.87
CA ILE A 616 -24.68 -10.36 -1.41
C ILE A 616 -24.11 -11.57 -2.17
N PHE A 617 -22.94 -11.41 -2.79
CA PHE A 617 -22.31 -12.45 -3.61
C PHE A 617 -21.20 -13.24 -2.91
N SER A 618 -20.70 -12.77 -1.77
CA SER A 618 -19.89 -13.54 -0.80
C SER A 618 -20.79 -14.37 0.10
#